data_AF-A0A1L5KWY7-F1
#
_entry.id   AF-A0A1L5KWY7-F1
#
_cell.length_a   1.000
_cell.length_b   1.000
_cell.length_c   1.000
_cell.angle_alpha   90.00
_cell.angle_beta   90.00
_cell.angle_gamma   90.00
#
_symmetry.space_group_name_H-M   'P 1'
#
loop_
_entity.id
_entity.type
_entity.pdbx_description
1 polymer ?
#
loop_
_entity_poly.entity_id
_entity_poly.type
_entity_poly.pdbx_seq_one_letter_code
_entity_poly.pdbx_strand_id
1 'polypeptide(L)'
;MEVLKPYEDDDIYVAGGGEIYRQLLPYCDTAYVTRIDMTYQADTFFEDLDESPDWEMVEEGDEQTCFDIEFYFTEYRRKNEKAERPR
;
A
#
# COMPACT_ATOMS: atom_id res chain seq x y z
N MET A 1 -11.18 7.27 13.75
CA MET A 1 -10.99 8.36 12.76
C MET A 1 -11.24 9.77 13.32
N GLU A 2 -11.91 9.96 14.47
CA GLU A 2 -12.18 11.33 14.98
C GLU A 2 -10.93 12.20 15.22
N VAL A 3 -9.84 11.58 15.68
CA VAL A 3 -8.55 12.24 15.91
C VAL A 3 -7.90 12.75 14.61
N LEU A 4 -8.28 12.17 13.47
CA LEU A 4 -7.72 12.51 12.16
C LEU A 4 -8.47 13.65 11.46
N LYS A 5 -9.66 14.02 11.94
CA LYS A 5 -10.50 15.10 11.36
C LYS A 5 -9.78 16.44 11.12
N PRO A 6 -8.77 16.86 11.92
CA PRO A 6 -8.08 18.13 11.67
C PRO A 6 -7.07 18.08 10.51
N TYR A 7 -6.77 16.91 9.96
CA TYR A 7 -5.77 16.72 8.91
C TYR A 7 -6.47 16.44 7.57
N GLU A 8 -5.83 16.84 6.48
CA GLU A 8 -6.30 16.48 5.14
C GLU A 8 -5.97 15.00 4.87
N ASP A 9 -6.83 14.30 4.11
CA ASP A 9 -6.67 12.88 3.83
C ASP A 9 -5.31 12.58 3.14
N ASP A 10 -4.84 13.47 2.27
CA ASP A 10 -3.55 13.37 1.57
C ASP A 10 -2.32 13.49 2.49
N ASP A 11 -2.49 13.99 3.73
CA ASP A 11 -1.41 14.10 4.71
C ASP A 11 -1.34 12.90 5.66
N ILE A 12 -2.23 11.90 5.50
CA ILE A 12 -2.35 10.75 6.41
C ILE A 12 -1.79 9.48 5.75
N TYR A 13 -0.75 8.92 6.36
CA TYR A 13 -0.10 7.70 5.87
C TYR A 13 -0.07 6.59 6.92
N VAL A 14 -0.26 5.36 6.46
CA VAL A 14 -0.08 4.14 7.26
C VAL A 14 1.24 3.48 6.85
N ALA A 15 2.18 3.39 7.80
CA ALA A 15 3.52 2.83 7.56
C ALA A 15 3.76 1.45 8.22
N GLY A 16 2.68 0.70 8.49
CA GLY A 16 2.76 -0.70 8.93
C GLY A 16 3.08 -0.90 10.42
N GLY A 17 3.56 -2.09 10.84
CA GLY A 17 3.89 -3.29 10.05
C GLY A 17 2.68 -4.18 9.68
N GLY A 18 2.92 -5.46 9.34
CA GLY A 18 1.93 -6.37 8.74
C GLY A 18 0.54 -6.42 9.39
N GLU A 19 0.46 -6.42 10.72
CA GLU A 19 -0.83 -6.39 11.43
C GLU A 19 -1.57 -5.06 11.27
N ILE A 20 -0.83 -3.94 11.30
CA ILE A 20 -1.40 -2.61 11.09
C ILE A 20 -1.90 -2.48 9.65
N TYR A 21 -1.16 -3.01 8.68
CA TYR A 21 -1.62 -3.06 7.29
C TYR A 21 -2.92 -3.84 7.15
N ARG A 22 -3.03 -5.05 7.72
CA ARG A 22 -4.28 -5.83 7.67
C ARG A 22 -5.49 -5.07 8.24
N GLN A 23 -5.30 -4.35 9.33
CA GLN A 23 -6.38 -3.61 9.99
C GLN A 23 -6.75 -2.32 9.24
N LEU A 24 -5.77 -1.64 8.62
CA LEU A 24 -5.97 -0.30 8.07
C LEU A 24 -6.08 -0.25 6.55
N LEU A 25 -5.60 -1.26 5.82
CA LEU A 25 -5.68 -1.33 4.35
C LEU A 25 -7.12 -1.14 3.80
N PRO A 26 -8.19 -1.66 4.44
CA PRO A 26 -9.57 -1.38 4.01
C PRO A 26 -9.97 0.09 4.02
N TYR A 27 -9.24 0.95 4.74
CA TYR A 27 -9.49 2.39 4.86
C TYR A 27 -8.59 3.24 3.96
N CYS A 28 -7.63 2.62 3.25
CA CYS A 28 -6.72 3.30 2.35
C CYS A 28 -7.29 3.36 0.93
N ASP A 29 -7.13 4.52 0.28
CA ASP A 29 -7.52 4.77 -1.10
C ASP A 29 -6.33 4.58 -2.08
N THR A 30 -5.12 4.88 -1.61
CA THR A 30 -3.85 4.74 -2.34
C THR A 30 -2.85 3.93 -1.53
N ALA A 31 -2.06 3.10 -2.20
CA ALA A 31 -0.92 2.41 -1.60
C ALA A 31 0.33 2.65 -2.46
N TYR A 32 1.34 3.28 -1.85
CA TYR A 32 2.68 3.41 -2.42
C TYR A 32 3.51 2.21 -1.97
N VAL A 33 3.90 1.36 -2.91
CA VAL A 33 4.61 0.11 -2.63
C VAL A 33 5.96 0.13 -3.31
N THR A 34 7.02 -0.16 -2.56
CA THR A 34 8.33 -0.44 -3.16
C THR A 34 8.43 -1.94 -3.40
N ARG A 35 8.43 -2.36 -4.67
CA ARG A 35 8.58 -3.75 -5.07
C ARG A 35 10.06 -4.07 -5.18
N ILE A 36 10.56 -4.95 -4.31
CA ILE A 36 11.95 -5.40 -4.34
C ILE A 36 12.00 -6.69 -5.15
N ASP A 37 12.83 -6.75 -6.19
CA ASP A 37 12.99 -7.95 -7.03
C ASP A 37 13.96 -8.97 -6.40
N MET A 38 13.65 -9.37 -5.16
CA MET A 38 14.39 -10.40 -4.45
C MET A 38 13.49 -11.16 -3.49
N THR A 39 13.82 -12.43 -3.30
CA THR A 39 13.14 -13.30 -2.34
C THR A 39 13.93 -13.37 -1.04
N TYR A 40 13.27 -13.03 0.07
CA TYR A 40 13.83 -13.12 1.42
C TYR A 40 12.98 -14.03 2.29
N GLN A 41 13.61 -14.62 3.31
CA GLN A 41 12.86 -15.29 4.37
C GLN A 41 12.22 -14.23 5.27
N ALA A 42 10.89 -14.24 5.34
CA ALA A 42 10.10 -13.35 6.19
C ALA A 42 9.14 -14.16 7.07
N ASP A 43 8.82 -13.63 8.25
CA ASP A 43 7.82 -14.18 9.17
C ASP A 43 6.45 -13.50 9.02
N THR A 44 6.42 -12.35 8.34
CA THR A 44 5.28 -11.47 8.19
C THR A 44 5.21 -10.97 6.76
N PHE A 45 4.03 -11.03 6.17
CA PHE A 45 3.78 -10.64 4.78
C PHE A 45 2.74 -9.53 4.71
N PHE A 46 2.90 -8.68 3.70
CA PHE A 46 1.87 -7.74 3.26
C PHE A 46 0.90 -8.45 2.31
N GLU A 47 -0.32 -7.94 2.19
CA GLU A 47 -1.32 -8.48 1.26
C GLU A 47 -0.86 -8.29 -0.19
N ASP A 48 -1.14 -9.27 -1.05
CA ASP A 48 -0.85 -9.14 -2.48
C ASP A 48 -1.92 -8.27 -3.15
N LEU A 49 -1.55 -7.04 -3.52
CA LEU A 49 -2.45 -6.10 -4.18
C LEU A 49 -2.68 -6.43 -5.66
N ASP A 50 -1.77 -7.16 -6.31
CA ASP A 50 -1.93 -7.59 -7.70
C ASP A 50 -3.03 -8.66 -7.80
N GLU A 51 -3.14 -9.53 -6.78
CA GLU A 51 -4.21 -10.54 -6.69
C GLU A 51 -5.53 -9.99 -6.12
N SER A 52 -5.52 -8.78 -5.56
CA SER A 52 -6.71 -8.21 -4.93
C SER A 52 -7.71 -7.68 -5.96
N PRO A 53 -8.99 -8.08 -5.89
CA PRO A 53 -10.02 -7.54 -6.80
C PRO A 53 -10.31 -6.05 -6.55
N ASP A 54 -9.96 -5.53 -5.38
CA ASP A 54 -10.27 -4.15 -4.96
C ASP A 54 -9.20 -3.14 -5.37
N TRP A 55 -8.02 -3.60 -5.80
CA TRP A 55 -6.87 -2.75 -6.11
C TRP A 55 -6.45 -2.86 -7.57
N GLU A 56 -5.90 -1.77 -8.09
CA GLU A 56 -5.30 -1.67 -9.43
C GLU A 56 -3.97 -0.95 -9.31
N MET A 57 -2.91 -1.52 -9.91
CA MET A 57 -1.67 -0.77 -10.12
C MET A 57 -1.92 0.28 -11.21
N VAL A 58 -1.70 1.55 -10.88
CA VAL A 58 -1.93 2.68 -11.80
C VAL A 58 -0.62 3.29 -12.29
N GLU A 59 0.47 3.08 -11.56
CA GLU A 59 1.80 3.55 -11.92
C GLU A 59 2.86 2.53 -11.50
N GLU A 60 3.83 2.32 -12.37
CA GLU A 60 5.09 1.63 -12.10
C GLU A 60 6.21 2.53 -12.62
N GLY A 61 7.11 2.92 -11.72
CA GLY A 61 8.28 3.72 -12.05
C GLY A 61 9.38 2.90 -12.72
N ASP A 62 10.42 3.59 -13.17
CA ASP A 62 11.62 2.93 -13.68
C ASP A 62 12.30 2.07 -12.62
N GLU A 63 12.99 1.02 -13.06
CA GLU A 63 13.87 0.22 -12.21
C GLU A 63 14.94 1.10 -11.55
N GLN A 64 15.15 0.85 -10.26
CA GLN A 64 16.19 1.49 -9.47
C GLN A 64 17.08 0.43 -8.83
N THR A 65 18.36 0.77 -8.64
CA THR A 65 19.32 -0.10 -7.96
C THR A 65 19.96 0.61 -6.78
N CYS A 66 19.94 -0.02 -5.61
CA CYS A 66 20.64 0.47 -4.42
C CYS A 66 21.27 -0.70 -3.65
N PHE A 67 22.58 -0.68 -3.39
CA PHE A 67 23.29 -1.77 -2.70
C PHE A 67 23.03 -3.17 -3.30
N ASP A 68 23.07 -3.27 -4.64
CA ASP A 68 22.78 -4.51 -5.39
C ASP A 68 21.33 -5.02 -5.23
N ILE A 69 20.42 -4.15 -4.75
CA ILE A 69 18.98 -4.39 -4.66
C ILE A 69 18.28 -3.67 -5.81
N GLU A 70 17.66 -4.43 -6.70
CA GLU A 70 16.78 -3.93 -7.76
C GLU A 70 15.36 -3.78 -7.21
N PHE A 71 14.75 -2.62 -7.45
CA PHE A 71 13.39 -2.33 -6.99
C PHE A 71 12.69 -1.30 -7.87
N TYR A 72 11.36 -1.28 -7.72
CA TYR A 72 10.46 -0.37 -8.43
C TYR A 72 9.57 0.35 -7.42
N PHE A 73 9.29 1.63 -7.68
CA PHE A 73 8.23 2.33 -6.97
C PHE A 73 6.92 2.15 -7.75
N THR A 74 5.90 1.66 -7.08
CA THR A 74 4.58 1.46 -7.68
C THR A 74 3.50 2.19 -6.89
N GLU A 75 2.48 2.64 -7.60
CA GLU A 75 1.26 3.21 -7.03
C GLU A 75 0.08 2.29 -7.33
N TYR A 76 -0.64 1.91 -6.29
CA TYR A 76 -1.91 1.22 -6.39
C TYR A 76 -3.04 2.14 -5.95
N ARG A 77 -4.16 2.08 -6.67
CA ARG A 77 -5.41 2.75 -6.28
C ARG A 77 -6.53 1.75 -6.11
N ARG A 78 -7.42 2.05 -5.17
CA ARG A 78 -8.63 1.27 -4.95
C ARG A 78 -9.61 1.48 -6.11
N LYS A 79 -10.09 0.39 -6.72
CA LYS A 79 -10.99 0.41 -7.90
C LYS A 79 -12.38 1.01 -7.61
N ASN A 80 -12.83 0.97 -6.35
CA ASN A 80 -14.15 1.43 -5.95
C ASN A 80 -14.05 2.54 -4.90
N GLU A 81 -14.27 3.79 -5.30
CA GLU A 81 -14.30 4.99 -4.42
C GLU A 81 -15.43 4.96 -3.36
N LYS A 82 -16.30 3.95 -3.37
CA LYS A 82 -17.52 3.86 -2.52
C LYS A 82 -17.80 2.48 -1.95
N ALA A 83 -16.80 1.60 -1.83
CA ALA A 83 -16.97 0.48 -0.90
C ALA A 83 -17.15 1.11 0.49
N GLU A 84 -18.32 0.90 1.10
CA GLU A 84 -18.75 1.54 2.35
C GLU A 84 -17.59 1.48 3.36
N ARG A 85 -16.92 2.63 3.59
CA ARG A 85 -15.89 2.75 4.63
C ARG A 85 -16.55 2.23 5.91
N PRO A 86 -16.08 1.11 6.51
CA PRO A 86 -16.67 0.63 7.74
C PRO A 86 -16.55 1.77 8.75
N ARG A 87 -17.68 2.34 9.19
CA ARG A 87 -17.64 3.46 10.15
C ARG A 87 -17.23 2.99 11.53
#